data_AF-A0A343W0R6-F1
#
_entry.id   AF-A0A343W0R6-F1
#
_cell.length_a   1.000
_cell.length_b   1.000
_cell.length_c   1.000
_cell.angle_alpha   90.00
_cell.angle_beta   90.00
_cell.angle_gamma   90.00
#
_symmetry.space_group_name_H-M   'P 1'
#
loop_
_entity.id
_entity.type
_entity.pdbx_description
1 polymer ?
#
loop_
_entity_poly.entity_id
_entity_poly.type
_entity_poly.pdbx_seq_one_letter_code
_entity_poly.pdbx_strand_id
1 'polypeptide(L)'
;RPSQPSVYFFLIDVTINSASSGVLDIICNTIKYLLPKYNNDTTNNKQKYTFDSRTLIGIITFDSTIHFYNLNYNLKQTQMMVVPDIDDIFIPLPEDILVNVHECENIIENLLDNLPSMWRNNKVTDCCLGNALKAAFMVLKKIGGKLLIFLSSVPNIGELTVNLNRENKDKKKYKNLYSNSTNNNVIDMKLKEIELLTPYHNLYSDLAQNVTQYQIGVDLFACPQNNIDLATIYPLIKNSGGSLYYYPQFNIHQYSDKLKEELLFALTTECAWESVM
;
A
#
# COMPACT_ATOMS: atom_id res chain seq x y z
N ARG A 1 7.63 3.61 -28.57
CA ARG A 1 6.40 4.08 -27.88
C ARG A 1 6.75 5.42 -27.24
N PRO A 2 5.88 6.45 -27.23
CA PRO A 2 6.16 7.67 -26.46
C PRO A 2 6.35 7.33 -24.98
N SER A 3 7.09 8.17 -24.23
CA SER A 3 7.36 7.94 -22.81
C SER A 3 6.04 7.86 -22.03
N GLN A 4 5.88 6.78 -21.26
CA GLN A 4 4.69 6.59 -20.44
C GLN A 4 4.58 7.71 -19.39
N PRO A 5 3.35 8.15 -19.06
CA PRO A 5 3.13 9.03 -17.91
C PRO A 5 3.51 8.34 -16.61
N SER A 6 3.83 9.12 -15.57
CA SER A 6 3.88 8.62 -14.19
C SER A 6 2.50 8.15 -13.76
N VAL A 7 2.41 6.92 -13.27
CA VAL A 7 1.15 6.33 -12.79
C VAL A 7 1.33 5.93 -11.33
N TYR A 8 0.50 6.50 -10.45
CA TYR A 8 0.48 6.16 -9.03
C TYR A 8 -0.89 5.59 -8.66
N PHE A 9 -0.90 4.36 -8.17
CA PHE A 9 -2.12 3.69 -7.74
C PHE A 9 -2.06 3.41 -6.25
N PHE A 10 -2.96 4.03 -5.49
CA PHE A 10 -3.01 3.95 -4.04
C PHE A 10 -3.98 2.86 -3.61
N LEU A 11 -3.44 1.83 -2.96
CA LEU A 11 -4.18 0.71 -2.39
C LEU A 11 -4.20 0.86 -0.86
N ILE A 12 -5.30 1.36 -0.32
CA ILE A 12 -5.36 1.84 1.07
C ILE A 12 -6.20 0.90 1.95
N ASP A 13 -5.58 0.31 2.96
CA ASP A 13 -6.27 -0.43 4.01
C ASP A 13 -7.19 0.53 4.81
N VAL A 14 -8.47 0.15 4.97
CA VAL A 14 -9.47 0.89 5.77
C VAL A 14 -10.10 0.05 6.87
N THR A 15 -9.46 -1.08 7.22
CA THR A 15 -9.81 -1.86 8.42
C THR A 15 -9.74 -1.00 9.68
N ILE A 16 -10.32 -1.50 10.77
CA ILE A 16 -10.37 -0.82 12.07
C ILE A 16 -8.99 -0.31 12.54
N ASN A 17 -7.91 -1.07 12.29
CA ASN A 17 -6.57 -0.67 12.70
C ASN A 17 -6.10 0.55 11.90
N SER A 18 -6.34 0.59 10.59
CA SER A 18 -6.01 1.75 9.77
C SER A 18 -6.89 2.95 10.12
N ALA A 19 -8.22 2.74 10.15
CA ALA A 19 -9.22 3.77 10.41
C ALA A 19 -9.05 4.49 11.75
N SER A 20 -8.68 3.76 12.80
CA SER A 20 -8.51 4.33 14.16
C SER A 20 -7.11 4.89 14.43
N SER A 21 -6.11 4.58 13.60
CA SER A 21 -4.71 4.97 13.82
C SER A 21 -4.37 6.40 13.40
N GLY A 22 -5.21 7.02 12.56
CA GLY A 22 -4.93 8.32 11.91
C GLY A 22 -3.94 8.23 10.73
N VAL A 23 -3.55 7.03 10.30
CA VAL A 23 -2.73 6.80 9.09
C VAL A 23 -3.42 7.36 7.85
N LEU A 24 -4.74 7.16 7.72
CA LEU A 24 -5.56 7.69 6.62
C LEU A 24 -5.46 9.20 6.49
N ASP A 25 -5.51 9.94 7.61
CA ASP A 25 -5.38 11.41 7.59
C ASP A 25 -4.01 11.84 7.05
N ILE A 26 -2.92 11.15 7.45
CA ILE A 26 -1.57 11.47 6.98
C ILE A 26 -1.44 11.19 5.48
N ILE A 27 -1.90 10.02 5.02
CA ILE A 27 -1.85 9.64 3.60
C ILE A 27 -2.63 10.66 2.76
N CYS A 28 -3.88 10.94 3.14
CA CYS A 28 -4.75 11.82 2.37
C CYS A 28 -4.20 13.25 2.31
N ASN A 29 -3.74 13.79 3.44
CA ASN A 29 -3.14 15.13 3.47
C ASN A 29 -1.83 15.21 2.68
N THR A 30 -1.02 14.15 2.68
CA THR A 30 0.25 14.13 1.93
C THR A 30 0.01 14.07 0.43
N ILE A 31 -0.91 13.22 -0.05
CA ILE A 31 -1.28 13.17 -1.48
C ILE A 31 -1.90 14.51 -1.90
N LYS A 32 -2.78 15.08 -1.06
CA LYS A 32 -3.43 16.37 -1.32
C LYS A 32 -2.42 17.51 -1.44
N TYR A 33 -1.37 17.50 -0.62
CA TYR A 33 -0.29 18.49 -0.69
C TYR A 33 0.44 18.51 -2.04
N LEU A 34 0.46 17.40 -2.77
CA LEU A 34 1.09 17.28 -4.08
C LEU A 34 0.17 17.66 -5.25
N LEU A 35 -1.11 18.00 -4.98
CA LEU A 35 -2.04 18.44 -6.00
C LEU A 35 -1.66 19.85 -6.53
N PRO A 36 -1.90 20.14 -7.82
CA PRO A 36 -1.46 21.39 -8.48
C PRO A 36 -1.86 22.69 -7.76
N LYS A 37 -3.09 22.81 -7.28
CA LYS A 37 -3.71 23.98 -6.63
C LYS A 37 -3.06 24.35 -5.32
N TYR A 38 -2.57 23.37 -4.55
CA TYR A 38 -1.89 23.60 -3.27
C TYR A 38 -0.52 24.28 -3.43
N ASN A 39 -0.03 24.36 -4.67
CA ASN A 39 1.26 24.93 -5.03
C ASN A 39 1.17 26.27 -5.79
N ASN A 40 -0.01 26.91 -5.83
CA ASN A 40 -0.22 28.20 -6.51
C ASN A 40 0.14 29.44 -5.66
N ASP A 41 0.42 29.29 -4.37
CA ASP A 41 0.88 30.38 -3.52
C ASP A 41 2.40 30.62 -3.68
N THR A 42 2.73 31.58 -4.54
CA THR A 42 4.09 32.08 -4.88
C THR A 42 4.81 32.82 -3.75
N THR A 43 4.33 32.76 -2.51
CA THR A 43 4.78 33.65 -1.42
C THR A 43 5.85 33.05 -0.51
N ASN A 44 6.12 31.73 -0.57
CA ASN A 44 7.10 31.08 0.29
C ASN A 44 8.10 30.27 -0.53
N ASN A 45 9.40 30.54 -0.35
CA ASN A 45 10.57 29.87 -0.97
C ASN A 45 10.71 28.36 -0.60
N LYS A 46 9.62 27.61 -0.43
CA LYS A 46 9.64 26.17 -0.20
C LYS A 46 9.68 25.43 -1.54
N GLN A 47 10.46 24.35 -1.61
CA GLN A 47 10.52 23.46 -2.78
C GLN A 47 9.10 23.04 -3.19
N LYS A 48 8.79 23.27 -4.46
CA LYS A 48 7.47 23.05 -5.07
C LYS A 48 7.37 21.59 -5.51
N TYR A 49 6.82 20.74 -4.66
CA TYR A 49 6.54 19.34 -5.01
C TYR A 49 5.13 19.23 -5.56
N THR A 50 4.99 19.00 -6.87
CA THR A 50 3.69 18.83 -7.54
C THR A 50 3.78 17.64 -8.49
N PHE A 51 2.66 16.95 -8.69
CA PHE A 51 2.55 15.96 -9.76
C PHE A 51 2.73 16.61 -11.14
N ASP A 52 3.42 15.92 -12.05
CA ASP A 52 3.54 16.34 -13.45
C ASP A 52 2.15 16.37 -14.12
N SER A 53 2.01 17.25 -15.11
CA SER A 53 0.84 17.45 -15.98
C SER A 53 0.25 16.17 -16.56
N ARG A 54 1.07 15.15 -16.81
CA ARG A 54 0.65 13.86 -17.38
C ARG A 54 0.39 12.78 -16.34
N THR A 55 0.62 13.06 -15.06
CA THR A 55 0.50 12.05 -14.00
C THR A 55 -0.92 11.50 -13.93
N LEU A 56 -1.04 10.18 -13.84
CA LEU A 56 -2.30 9.49 -13.59
C LEU A 56 -2.35 9.00 -12.14
N ILE A 57 -3.50 9.16 -11.50
CA ILE A 57 -3.77 8.65 -10.15
C ILE A 57 -5.01 7.76 -10.15
N GLY A 58 -4.94 6.67 -9.39
CA GLY A 58 -6.09 5.87 -9.00
C GLY A 58 -6.04 5.58 -7.51
N ILE A 59 -7.20 5.58 -6.87
CA ILE A 59 -7.33 5.30 -5.44
C ILE A 59 -8.38 4.20 -5.30
N ILE A 60 -8.03 3.14 -4.58
CA ILE A 60 -9.00 2.16 -4.07
C ILE A 60 -8.71 1.88 -2.61
N THR A 61 -9.75 1.56 -1.85
CA THR A 61 -9.60 1.12 -0.46
C THR A 61 -10.06 -0.31 -0.30
N PHE A 62 -9.64 -0.97 0.78
CA PHE A 62 -10.05 -2.34 1.07
C PHE A 62 -10.11 -2.63 2.57
N ASP A 63 -11.02 -3.53 2.93
CA ASP A 63 -11.10 -4.18 4.23
C ASP A 63 -11.44 -5.66 4.04
N SER A 64 -12.63 -6.10 4.43
CA SER A 64 -13.25 -7.36 4.01
C SER A 64 -13.73 -7.34 2.55
N THR A 65 -13.91 -6.14 1.99
CA THR A 65 -14.39 -5.91 0.61
C THR A 65 -13.52 -4.87 -0.08
N ILE A 66 -13.67 -4.73 -1.41
CA ILE A 66 -12.89 -3.78 -2.22
C ILE A 66 -13.77 -2.59 -2.61
N HIS A 67 -13.25 -1.37 -2.46
CA HIS A 67 -14.00 -0.15 -2.76
C HIS A 67 -13.30 0.65 -3.86
N PHE A 68 -13.98 0.79 -4.99
CA PHE A 68 -13.55 1.61 -6.11
C PHE A 68 -14.16 3.01 -6.01
N TYR A 69 -13.41 4.03 -6.41
CA TYR A 69 -13.89 5.41 -6.48
C TYR A 69 -13.94 5.88 -7.92
N ASN A 70 -15.09 6.42 -8.34
CA ASN A 70 -15.23 7.12 -9.61
C ASN A 70 -14.61 8.52 -9.49
N LEU A 71 -13.54 8.77 -10.22
CA LEU A 71 -12.81 10.03 -10.23
C LEU A 71 -13.09 10.87 -11.48
N ASN A 72 -14.22 10.66 -12.16
CA ASN A 72 -14.62 11.46 -13.31
C ASN A 72 -14.79 12.94 -12.93
N TYR A 73 -14.12 13.83 -13.66
CA TYR A 73 -14.11 15.28 -13.43
C TYR A 73 -15.50 15.95 -13.56
N ASN A 74 -16.47 15.32 -14.24
CA ASN A 74 -17.83 15.84 -14.39
C ASN A 74 -18.68 15.65 -13.12
N LEU A 75 -18.21 14.82 -12.17
CA LEU A 75 -18.93 14.58 -10.92
C LEU A 75 -18.68 15.72 -9.93
N LYS A 76 -19.75 16.12 -9.23
CA LYS A 76 -19.64 17.08 -8.10
C LYS A 76 -19.15 16.41 -6.82
N GLN A 77 -19.40 15.11 -6.68
CA GLN A 77 -19.04 14.30 -5.53
C GLN A 77 -18.62 12.90 -6.01
N THR A 78 -17.64 12.33 -5.31
CA THR A 78 -17.09 11.00 -5.61
C THR A 78 -18.15 9.92 -5.40
N GLN A 79 -18.21 8.97 -6.32
CA GLN A 79 -19.06 7.78 -6.18
C GLN A 79 -18.20 6.60 -5.76
N MET A 80 -18.61 5.91 -4.69
CA MET A 80 -17.97 4.70 -4.22
C MET A 80 -18.75 3.48 -4.72
N MET A 81 -18.06 2.50 -5.30
CA MET A 81 -18.63 1.21 -5.67
C MET A 81 -17.95 0.11 -4.87
N VAL A 82 -18.76 -0.67 -4.17
CA VAL A 82 -18.29 -1.76 -3.31
C VAL A 82 -18.36 -3.06 -4.10
N VAL A 83 -17.27 -3.80 -4.13
CA VAL A 83 -17.18 -5.16 -4.66
C VAL A 83 -17.04 -6.10 -3.45
N PRO A 84 -18.15 -6.68 -2.98
CA PRO A 84 -18.15 -7.52 -1.78
C PRO A 84 -17.73 -8.96 -2.04
N ASP A 85 -17.91 -9.46 -3.27
CA ASP A 85 -17.47 -10.77 -3.67
C ASP A 85 -15.98 -10.72 -4.02
N ILE A 86 -15.15 -11.20 -3.10
CA ILE A 86 -13.70 -11.23 -3.27
C ILE A 86 -13.24 -12.45 -4.07
N ASP A 87 -14.09 -13.46 -4.27
CA ASP A 87 -13.75 -14.66 -5.05
C ASP A 87 -13.87 -14.39 -6.56
N ASP A 88 -14.87 -13.59 -6.96
CA ASP A 88 -15.09 -13.15 -8.36
C ASP A 88 -14.89 -11.63 -8.54
N ILE A 89 -13.62 -11.20 -8.48
CA ILE A 89 -13.26 -9.78 -8.60
C ILE A 89 -13.41 -9.29 -10.03
N PHE A 90 -14.17 -8.20 -10.18
CA PHE A 90 -14.26 -7.43 -11.42
C PHE A 90 -13.98 -5.94 -11.17
N ILE A 91 -13.71 -5.22 -12.25
CA ILE A 91 -13.59 -3.76 -12.21
C ILE A 91 -14.98 -3.18 -12.51
N PRO A 92 -15.64 -2.49 -11.55
CA PRO A 92 -17.02 -2.02 -11.73
C PRO A 92 -17.14 -0.85 -12.71
N LEU A 93 -16.03 -0.15 -13.00
CA LEU A 93 -15.96 0.89 -14.03
C LEU A 93 -14.94 0.50 -15.11
N PRO A 94 -15.29 0.56 -16.39
CA PRO A 94 -14.33 0.33 -17.47
C PRO A 94 -13.29 1.47 -17.59
N GLU A 95 -13.66 2.69 -17.20
CA GLU A 95 -12.91 3.95 -17.30
C GLU A 95 -13.01 4.74 -15.98
N ASP A 96 -12.34 5.89 -15.84
CA ASP A 96 -12.45 6.81 -14.68
C ASP A 96 -11.99 6.31 -13.29
N ILE A 97 -11.33 5.14 -13.19
CA ILE A 97 -10.62 4.70 -11.97
C ILE A 97 -9.20 5.27 -11.93
N LEU A 98 -8.56 5.36 -13.10
CA LEU A 98 -7.22 5.90 -13.27
C LEU A 98 -7.34 7.15 -14.13
N VAL A 99 -7.16 8.32 -13.52
CA VAL A 99 -7.46 9.62 -14.13
C VAL A 99 -6.27 10.57 -14.09
N ASN A 100 -6.25 11.57 -14.96
CA ASN A 100 -5.25 12.62 -14.93
C ASN A 100 -5.44 13.52 -13.70
N VAL A 101 -4.36 13.74 -12.94
CA VAL A 101 -4.40 14.50 -11.69
C VAL A 101 -4.79 15.96 -11.90
N HIS A 102 -4.32 16.59 -12.97
CA HIS A 102 -4.60 18.00 -13.26
C HIS A 102 -6.05 18.21 -13.71
N GLU A 103 -6.59 17.29 -14.50
CA GLU A 103 -7.97 17.36 -14.99
C GLU A 103 -8.98 17.04 -13.88
N CYS A 104 -8.66 16.07 -13.01
CA CYS A 104 -9.55 15.56 -11.98
C CYS A 104 -9.20 16.07 -10.57
N GLU A 105 -8.48 17.18 -10.47
CA GLU A 105 -7.97 17.68 -9.19
C GLU A 105 -9.06 17.88 -8.14
N ASN A 106 -10.15 18.56 -8.48
CA ASN A 106 -11.21 18.89 -7.52
C ASN A 106 -11.90 17.64 -6.95
N ILE A 107 -12.11 16.62 -7.78
CA ILE A 107 -12.80 15.39 -7.35
C ILE A 107 -11.86 14.51 -6.52
N ILE A 108 -10.55 14.49 -6.84
CA ILE A 108 -9.52 13.84 -6.03
C ILE A 108 -9.40 14.54 -4.66
N GLU A 109 -9.30 15.87 -4.63
CA GLU A 109 -9.27 16.67 -3.40
C GLU A 109 -10.48 16.34 -2.50
N ASN A 110 -11.68 16.35 -3.08
CA ASN A 110 -12.92 16.01 -2.38
C ASN A 110 -12.92 14.56 -1.85
N LEU A 111 -12.36 13.59 -2.59
CA LEU A 111 -12.19 12.23 -2.08
C LEU A 111 -11.30 12.22 -0.85
N LEU A 112 -10.11 12.82 -0.95
CA LEU A 112 -9.08 12.80 0.08
C LEU A 112 -9.54 13.51 1.37
N ASP A 113 -10.33 14.57 1.27
CA ASP A 113 -10.92 15.25 2.44
C ASP A 113 -11.95 14.39 3.17
N ASN A 114 -12.71 13.58 2.42
CA ASN A 114 -13.79 12.76 2.98
C ASN A 114 -13.34 11.33 3.37
N LEU A 115 -12.26 10.81 2.80
CA LEU A 115 -11.83 9.42 2.99
C LEU A 115 -11.65 9.07 4.49
N PRO A 116 -10.94 9.86 5.32
CA PRO A 116 -10.76 9.52 6.73
C PRO A 116 -12.07 9.56 7.51
N SER A 117 -12.97 10.51 7.21
CA SER A 117 -14.25 10.64 7.91
C SER A 117 -15.22 9.51 7.54
N MET A 118 -15.19 9.05 6.29
CA MET A 118 -15.99 7.94 5.79
C MET A 118 -15.68 6.62 6.52
N TRP A 119 -14.40 6.37 6.80
CA TRP A 119 -13.94 5.13 7.43
C TRP A 119 -13.73 5.23 8.94
N ARG A 120 -13.82 6.42 9.56
CA ARG A 120 -13.54 6.66 10.99
C ARG A 120 -14.23 5.68 11.95
N ASN A 121 -15.43 5.23 11.62
CA ASN A 121 -16.23 4.33 12.46
C ASN A 121 -16.21 2.86 11.96
N ASN A 122 -15.34 2.52 11.00
CA ASN A 122 -15.23 1.16 10.50
C ASN A 122 -14.73 0.21 11.59
N LYS A 123 -15.41 -0.91 11.75
CA LYS A 123 -15.09 -1.95 12.75
C LYS A 123 -14.65 -3.26 12.13
N VAL A 124 -14.53 -3.32 10.81
CA VAL A 124 -14.08 -4.51 10.09
C VAL A 124 -12.63 -4.79 10.44
N THR A 125 -12.37 -6.00 10.93
CA THR A 125 -11.02 -6.50 11.22
C THR A 125 -10.42 -7.26 10.05
N ASP A 126 -11.28 -7.78 9.16
CA ASP A 126 -10.85 -8.61 8.05
C ASP A 126 -10.20 -7.77 6.95
N CYS A 127 -9.17 -8.35 6.35
CA CYS A 127 -8.26 -7.68 5.43
C CYS A 127 -8.00 -8.61 4.23
N CYS A 128 -8.61 -8.27 3.09
CA CYS A 128 -8.52 -9.00 1.82
C CYS A 128 -7.41 -8.44 0.90
N LEU A 129 -6.19 -8.20 1.42
CA LEU A 129 -5.10 -7.57 0.66
C LEU A 129 -4.82 -8.30 -0.66
N GLY A 130 -4.79 -9.63 -0.69
CA GLY A 130 -4.49 -10.37 -1.92
C GLY A 130 -5.50 -10.12 -3.04
N ASN A 131 -6.78 -10.06 -2.68
CA ASN A 131 -7.87 -9.74 -3.60
C ASN A 131 -7.77 -8.28 -4.06
N ALA A 132 -7.46 -7.37 -3.14
CA ALA A 132 -7.25 -5.96 -3.46
C ALA A 132 -6.03 -5.76 -4.40
N LEU A 133 -4.96 -6.54 -4.23
CA LEU A 133 -3.81 -6.60 -5.15
C LEU A 133 -4.22 -7.08 -6.55
N LYS A 134 -5.07 -8.12 -6.63
CA LYS A 134 -5.60 -8.64 -7.89
C LYS A 134 -6.44 -7.57 -8.61
N ALA A 135 -7.30 -6.85 -7.89
CA ALA A 135 -8.04 -5.71 -8.43
C ALA A 135 -7.11 -4.59 -8.96
N ALA A 136 -6.13 -4.18 -8.16
CA ALA A 136 -5.15 -3.17 -8.54
C ALA A 136 -4.37 -3.58 -9.80
N PHE A 137 -3.95 -4.84 -9.86
CA PHE A 137 -3.28 -5.41 -11.03
C PHE A 137 -4.17 -5.37 -12.29
N MET A 138 -5.46 -5.69 -12.18
CA MET A 138 -6.39 -5.63 -13.31
C MET A 138 -6.51 -4.20 -13.89
N VAL A 139 -6.41 -3.17 -13.04
CA VAL A 139 -6.42 -1.76 -13.47
C VAL A 139 -5.07 -1.38 -14.09
N LEU A 140 -3.97 -1.68 -13.40
CA LEU A 140 -2.63 -1.24 -13.79
C LEU A 140 -2.06 -1.97 -15.01
N LYS A 141 -2.40 -3.24 -15.25
CA LYS A 141 -1.79 -4.06 -16.32
C LYS A 141 -1.89 -3.47 -17.73
N LYS A 142 -2.79 -2.50 -17.96
CA LYS A 142 -2.97 -1.82 -19.24
C LYS A 142 -1.83 -0.83 -19.54
N ILE A 143 -1.28 -0.20 -18.51
CA ILE A 143 -0.32 0.91 -18.63
C ILE A 143 1.01 0.57 -17.95
N GLY A 144 0.97 -0.07 -16.78
CA GLY A 144 2.10 -0.13 -15.86
C GLY A 144 2.01 0.98 -14.81
N GLY A 145 3.04 1.13 -13.98
CA GLY A 145 3.08 2.18 -12.97
C GLY A 145 3.59 1.72 -11.61
N LYS A 146 3.29 2.51 -10.58
CA LYS A 146 3.68 2.23 -9.20
C LYS A 146 2.45 2.02 -8.34
N LEU A 147 2.39 0.87 -7.71
CA LEU A 147 1.39 0.50 -6.73
C LEU A 147 1.92 0.86 -5.33
N LEU A 148 1.22 1.76 -4.63
CA LEU A 148 1.54 2.12 -3.25
C LEU A 148 0.52 1.47 -2.33
N ILE A 149 0.97 0.52 -1.53
CA ILE A 149 0.15 -0.22 -0.58
C ILE A 149 0.30 0.41 0.80
N PHE A 150 -0.81 0.72 1.45
CA PHE A 150 -0.83 1.13 2.85
C PHE A 150 -1.55 0.04 3.64
N LEU A 151 -0.84 -0.57 4.58
CA LEU A 151 -1.31 -1.75 5.30
C LEU A 151 -1.12 -1.59 6.80
N SER A 152 -2.19 -1.69 7.57
CA SER A 152 -2.17 -1.64 9.04
C SER A 152 -2.70 -2.93 9.68
N SER A 153 -3.43 -3.75 8.93
CA SER A 153 -3.95 -5.04 9.38
C SER A 153 -3.26 -6.22 8.70
N VAL A 154 -3.33 -7.37 9.35
CA VAL A 154 -2.81 -8.62 8.81
C VAL A 154 -3.75 -9.11 7.71
N PRO A 155 -3.27 -9.40 6.49
CA PRO A 155 -4.06 -10.08 5.48
C PRO A 155 -4.54 -11.44 5.99
N ASN A 156 -5.84 -11.59 6.24
CA ASN A 156 -6.39 -12.74 6.97
C ASN A 156 -7.51 -13.48 6.23
N ILE A 157 -8.06 -12.90 5.16
CA ILE A 157 -9.10 -13.53 4.32
C ILE A 157 -8.72 -13.47 2.84
N GLY A 158 -9.34 -14.34 2.04
CA GLY A 158 -9.17 -14.37 0.59
C GLY A 158 -7.85 -14.99 0.12
N GLU A 159 -7.30 -14.49 -0.98
CA GLU A 159 -6.02 -14.93 -1.52
C GLU A 159 -4.83 -14.26 -0.79
N LEU A 160 -3.65 -14.88 -0.82
CA LEU A 160 -2.40 -14.33 -0.27
C LEU A 160 -2.47 -13.96 1.23
N THR A 161 -3.23 -14.70 2.03
CA THR A 161 -3.27 -14.51 3.48
C THR A 161 -1.92 -14.74 4.14
N VAL A 162 -1.65 -14.04 5.24
CA VAL A 162 -0.38 -14.11 5.97
C VAL A 162 -0.60 -14.73 7.35
N ASN A 163 0.30 -15.62 7.76
CA ASN A 163 0.13 -16.40 8.99
C ASN A 163 0.74 -15.71 10.23
N LEU A 164 -0.11 -15.26 11.14
CA LEU A 164 0.27 -14.69 12.44
C LEU A 164 0.99 -15.67 13.39
N ASN A 165 0.82 -16.98 13.20
CA ASN A 165 1.27 -17.99 14.14
C ASN A 165 2.68 -18.52 13.87
N ARG A 166 3.43 -17.94 12.93
CA ARG A 166 4.85 -18.31 12.72
C ARG A 166 5.69 -18.07 13.99
N GLU A 167 5.41 -17.01 14.74
CA GLU A 167 6.10 -16.73 16.02
C GLU A 167 5.54 -17.53 17.21
N ASN A 168 4.25 -17.90 17.18
CA ASN A 168 3.54 -18.40 18.36
C ASN A 168 3.78 -19.88 18.68
N LYS A 169 4.19 -20.72 17.71
CA LYS A 169 4.38 -22.16 17.97
C LYS A 169 5.45 -22.48 19.02
N ASP A 170 6.32 -21.53 19.36
CA ASP A 170 7.44 -21.78 20.28
C ASP A 170 7.72 -20.68 21.33
N LYS A 171 6.74 -19.84 21.70
CA LYS A 171 6.89 -18.80 22.77
C LYS A 171 7.57 -19.28 24.07
N LYS A 172 7.49 -20.59 24.38
CA LYS A 172 8.20 -21.21 25.53
C LYS A 172 9.71 -21.41 25.33
N LYS A 173 10.23 -21.43 24.09
CA LYS A 173 11.66 -21.57 23.77
C LYS A 173 12.38 -20.24 23.55
N TYR A 174 11.67 -19.15 23.23
CA TYR A 174 12.29 -17.86 22.94
C TYR A 174 12.93 -17.19 24.16
N LYS A 175 12.50 -17.52 25.39
CA LYS A 175 13.14 -17.01 26.63
C LYS A 175 14.58 -17.53 26.82
N ASN A 176 15.00 -18.51 26.01
CA ASN A 176 16.34 -19.10 26.01
C ASN A 176 17.16 -18.75 24.74
N LEU A 177 16.79 -17.73 23.97
CA LEU A 177 17.53 -17.31 22.76
C LEU A 177 18.97 -16.82 23.05
N TYR A 178 19.22 -16.29 24.25
CA TYR A 178 20.54 -15.79 24.66
C TYR A 178 21.08 -16.46 25.93
N SER A 179 20.48 -17.56 26.38
CA SER A 179 21.03 -18.32 27.50
C SER A 179 22.12 -19.25 26.96
N ASN A 180 23.38 -18.93 27.30
CA ASN A 180 24.57 -19.74 27.02
C ASN A 180 24.38 -21.18 27.54
N SER A 181 23.86 -22.08 26.70
CA SER A 181 23.89 -23.52 26.96
C SER A 181 24.75 -24.18 25.89
N THR A 182 25.91 -24.64 26.34
CA THR A 182 27.06 -25.14 25.57
C THR A 182 26.88 -26.56 25.02
N ASN A 183 25.72 -26.92 24.45
CA ASN A 183 25.50 -28.27 23.90
C ASN A 183 24.64 -28.23 22.63
N ASN A 184 25.20 -28.71 21.50
CA ASN A 184 24.61 -29.21 20.23
C ASN A 184 23.34 -28.56 19.59
N ASN A 185 22.74 -27.53 20.19
CA ASN A 185 21.45 -26.93 19.81
C ASN A 185 21.61 -25.57 19.09
N VAL A 186 22.85 -25.14 18.82
CA VAL A 186 23.15 -23.83 18.17
C VAL A 186 22.75 -23.83 16.69
N ILE A 187 22.85 -24.99 16.03
CA ILE A 187 22.51 -25.15 14.59
C ILE A 187 21.00 -24.99 14.38
N ASP A 188 20.17 -25.57 15.25
CA ASP A 188 18.71 -25.46 15.18
C ASP A 188 18.21 -24.02 15.37
N MET A 189 18.93 -23.21 16.15
CA MET A 189 18.55 -21.82 16.44
C MET A 189 18.76 -20.90 15.22
N LYS A 190 19.92 -21.01 14.56
CA LYS A 190 20.22 -20.27 13.33
C LYS A 190 19.30 -20.69 12.18
N LEU A 191 19.01 -21.99 12.06
CA LEU A 191 18.08 -22.50 11.05
C LEU A 191 16.66 -21.95 11.25
N LYS A 192 16.23 -21.79 12.50
CA LYS A 192 14.91 -21.23 12.82
C LYS A 192 14.79 -19.73 12.59
N GLU A 193 15.85 -18.98 12.88
CA GLU A 193 15.91 -17.55 12.52
C GLU A 193 15.81 -17.38 11.01
N ILE A 194 16.57 -18.19 10.25
CA ILE A 194 16.50 -18.20 8.78
C ILE A 194 15.08 -18.56 8.32
N GLU A 195 14.43 -19.55 8.93
CA GLU A 195 13.05 -19.93 8.59
C GLU A 195 12.05 -18.77 8.76
N LEU A 196 12.17 -17.99 9.84
CA LEU A 196 11.30 -16.83 10.08
C LEU A 196 11.57 -15.68 9.10
N LEU A 197 12.80 -15.54 8.62
CA LEU A 197 13.19 -14.55 7.62
C LEU A 197 12.87 -14.98 6.18
N THR A 198 12.61 -16.27 5.96
CA THR A 198 12.14 -16.78 4.67
C THR A 198 10.63 -16.63 4.53
N PRO A 199 10.11 -16.30 3.33
CA PRO A 199 8.67 -16.24 3.08
C PRO A 199 8.02 -17.60 3.37
N TYR A 200 6.81 -17.61 3.91
CA TYR A 200 6.11 -18.85 4.25
C TYR A 200 5.73 -19.68 3.01
N HIS A 201 5.43 -18.99 1.90
CA HIS A 201 5.11 -19.57 0.60
C HIS A 201 5.56 -18.65 -0.54
N ASN A 202 5.64 -19.18 -1.76
CA ASN A 202 6.15 -18.45 -2.91
C ASN A 202 5.12 -17.56 -3.63
N LEU A 203 3.85 -17.55 -3.19
CA LEU A 203 2.78 -16.85 -3.92
C LEU A 203 3.05 -15.35 -4.14
N TYR A 204 3.67 -14.65 -3.18
CA TYR A 204 4.07 -13.24 -3.35
C TYR A 204 5.24 -13.07 -4.32
N SER A 205 6.15 -14.04 -4.40
CA SER A 205 7.22 -14.07 -5.40
C SER A 205 6.66 -14.27 -6.81
N ASP A 206 5.69 -15.17 -6.95
CA ASP A 206 5.01 -15.45 -8.22
C ASP A 206 4.20 -14.22 -8.68
N LEU A 207 3.50 -13.57 -7.74
CA LEU A 207 2.83 -12.29 -8.02
C LEU A 207 3.84 -11.23 -8.47
N ALA A 208 5.03 -11.16 -7.85
CA ALA A 208 6.07 -10.22 -8.24
C ALA A 208 6.51 -10.41 -9.70
N GLN A 209 6.69 -11.67 -10.13
CA GLN A 209 7.01 -12.01 -11.52
C GLN A 209 5.88 -11.59 -12.47
N ASN A 210 4.63 -11.76 -12.05
CA ASN A 210 3.49 -11.34 -12.86
C ASN A 210 3.42 -9.81 -12.99
N VAL A 211 3.53 -9.04 -11.91
CA VAL A 211 3.40 -7.56 -11.97
C VAL A 211 4.56 -6.90 -12.73
N THR A 212 5.77 -7.46 -12.64
CA THR A 212 6.95 -6.96 -13.36
C THR A 212 6.86 -7.13 -14.87
N GLN A 213 6.21 -8.19 -15.36
CA GLN A 213 5.93 -8.34 -16.80
C GLN A 213 5.09 -7.19 -17.38
N TYR A 214 4.30 -6.53 -16.53
CA TYR A 214 3.48 -5.38 -16.88
C TYR A 214 4.06 -4.05 -16.38
N GLN A 215 5.35 -4.03 -16.03
CA GLN A 215 6.08 -2.81 -15.64
C GLN A 215 5.45 -2.14 -14.40
N ILE A 216 4.97 -2.94 -13.46
CA ILE A 216 4.39 -2.48 -12.21
C ILE A 216 5.42 -2.65 -11.08
N GLY A 217 5.83 -1.55 -10.47
CA GLY A 217 6.60 -1.52 -9.22
C GLY A 217 5.68 -1.45 -8.00
N VAL A 218 6.06 -2.07 -6.88
CA VAL A 218 5.21 -2.14 -5.68
C VAL A 218 5.95 -1.63 -4.45
N ASP A 219 5.45 -0.55 -3.86
CA ASP A 219 5.89 -0.03 -2.56
C ASP A 219 4.90 -0.43 -1.47
N LEU A 220 5.41 -0.74 -0.27
CA LEU A 220 4.59 -1.04 0.90
C LEU A 220 4.92 -0.09 2.05
N PHE A 221 3.91 0.65 2.50
CA PHE A 221 3.88 1.39 3.75
C PHE A 221 3.14 0.55 4.80
N ALA A 222 3.90 -0.21 5.58
CA ALA A 222 3.38 -1.06 6.64
C ALA A 222 3.32 -0.28 7.96
N CYS A 223 2.10 0.05 8.40
CA CYS A 223 1.79 0.75 9.64
C CYS A 223 0.98 -0.13 10.61
N PRO A 224 1.46 -1.33 10.99
CA PRO A 224 0.69 -2.22 11.84
C PRO A 224 0.59 -1.77 13.30
N GLN A 225 -0.54 -2.06 13.94
CA GLN A 225 -0.65 -2.04 15.40
C GLN A 225 -0.09 -3.31 16.05
N ASN A 226 -0.24 -4.47 15.38
CA ASN A 226 0.19 -5.79 15.83
C ASN A 226 1.13 -6.43 14.81
N ASN A 227 1.98 -7.38 15.23
CA ASN A 227 2.93 -8.04 14.32
C ASN A 227 2.26 -8.58 13.04
N ILE A 228 2.86 -8.27 11.88
CA ILE A 228 2.52 -8.84 10.57
C ILE A 228 3.76 -9.59 10.07
N ASP A 229 3.59 -10.77 9.48
CA ASP A 229 4.69 -11.48 8.82
C ASP A 229 5.02 -10.81 7.47
N LEU A 230 5.81 -9.74 7.57
CA LEU A 230 6.34 -9.01 6.43
C LEU A 230 7.33 -9.85 5.61
N ALA A 231 7.97 -10.87 6.18
CA ALA A 231 8.88 -11.74 5.44
C ALA A 231 8.15 -12.49 4.31
N THR A 232 6.87 -12.82 4.52
CA THR A 232 6.02 -13.42 3.48
C THR A 232 5.63 -12.43 2.38
N ILE A 233 5.37 -11.15 2.70
CA ILE A 233 4.97 -10.12 1.72
C ILE A 233 6.19 -9.54 0.97
N TYR A 234 7.34 -9.45 1.64
CA TYR A 234 8.54 -8.76 1.16
C TYR A 234 9.04 -9.17 -0.24
N PRO A 235 8.97 -10.44 -0.68
CA PRO A 235 9.35 -10.82 -2.03
C PRO A 235 8.62 -10.05 -3.13
N LEU A 236 7.35 -9.66 -2.92
CA LEU A 236 6.60 -8.83 -3.87
C LEU A 236 7.27 -7.48 -4.11
N ILE A 237 7.66 -6.83 -3.03
CA ILE A 237 8.26 -5.49 -3.03
C ILE A 237 9.66 -5.56 -3.63
N LYS A 238 10.48 -6.48 -3.11
CA LYS A 238 11.87 -6.66 -3.53
C LYS A 238 11.98 -7.01 -5.01
N ASN A 239 11.21 -7.99 -5.48
CA ASN A 239 11.34 -8.47 -6.86
C ASN A 239 10.67 -7.55 -7.87
N SER A 240 9.77 -6.65 -7.44
CA SER A 240 9.21 -5.59 -8.30
C SER A 240 10.03 -4.29 -8.32
N GLY A 241 11.16 -4.26 -7.59
CA GLY A 241 12.04 -3.09 -7.55
C GLY A 241 11.51 -1.93 -6.70
N GLY A 242 10.53 -2.18 -5.83
CA GLY A 242 9.99 -1.17 -4.92
C GLY A 242 10.62 -1.16 -3.53
N SER A 243 10.04 -0.37 -2.63
CA SER A 243 10.55 -0.12 -1.28
C SER A 243 9.56 -0.52 -0.18
N LEU A 244 10.10 -1.02 0.93
CA LEU A 244 9.36 -1.33 2.16
C LEU A 244 9.63 -0.24 3.20
N TYR A 245 8.57 0.43 3.62
CA TYR A 245 8.54 1.38 4.72
C TYR A 245 7.80 0.74 5.89
N TYR A 246 8.48 0.57 7.03
CA TYR A 246 7.94 -0.14 8.19
C TYR A 246 7.89 0.74 9.44
N TYR A 247 6.70 0.83 10.03
CA TYR A 247 6.39 1.60 11.22
C TYR A 247 5.79 0.65 12.28
N PRO A 248 6.64 -0.02 13.08
CA PRO A 248 6.18 -1.00 14.07
C PRO A 248 5.31 -0.33 15.14
N GLN A 249 4.21 -0.98 15.52
CA GLN A 249 3.28 -0.49 16.55
C GLN A 249 2.89 0.97 16.30
N PHE A 250 2.35 1.24 15.12
CA PHE A 250 2.17 2.59 14.61
C PHE A 250 1.48 3.50 15.65
N ASN A 251 2.19 4.57 16.00
CA ASN A 251 1.69 5.66 16.83
C ASN A 251 1.81 6.96 16.05
N ILE A 252 0.68 7.64 15.88
CA ILE A 252 0.60 8.90 15.13
C ILE A 252 1.55 9.96 15.67
N HIS A 253 1.72 10.08 16.99
CA HIS A 253 2.57 11.10 17.60
C HIS A 253 4.06 10.88 17.34
N GLN A 254 4.46 9.66 16.99
CA GLN A 254 5.85 9.31 16.74
C GLN A 254 6.17 9.26 15.24
N TYR A 255 5.24 8.74 14.44
CA TYR A 255 5.49 8.43 13.04
C TYR A 255 4.82 9.37 12.04
N SER A 256 4.04 10.38 12.48
CA SER A 256 3.36 11.30 11.56
C SER A 256 4.30 11.94 10.55
N ASP A 257 5.38 12.55 11.04
CA ASP A 257 6.30 13.30 10.21
C ASP A 257 7.13 12.35 9.35
N LYS A 258 7.56 11.22 9.92
CA LYS A 258 8.32 10.20 9.19
C LYS A 258 7.51 9.64 8.01
N LEU A 259 6.25 9.23 8.26
CA LEU A 259 5.37 8.69 7.22
C LEU A 259 5.10 9.72 6.12
N LYS A 260 4.83 10.97 6.51
CA LYS A 260 4.62 12.07 5.57
C LYS A 260 5.84 12.29 4.67
N GLU A 261 7.03 12.44 5.25
CA GLU A 261 8.25 12.73 4.49
C GLU A 261 8.69 11.56 3.61
N GLU A 262 8.57 10.31 4.09
CA GLU A 262 8.88 9.12 3.29
C GLU A 262 7.89 8.91 2.14
N LEU A 263 6.60 9.20 2.35
CA LEU A 263 5.59 9.17 1.28
C LEU A 263 5.83 10.30 0.27
N LEU A 264 6.14 11.51 0.74
CA LEU A 264 6.49 12.62 -0.13
C LEU A 264 7.72 12.30 -0.98
N PHE A 265 8.76 11.73 -0.36
CA PHE A 265 9.93 11.24 -1.07
C PHE A 265 9.53 10.20 -2.14
N ALA A 266 8.78 9.16 -1.78
CA ALA A 266 8.40 8.09 -2.71
C ALA A 266 7.58 8.55 -3.92
N LEU A 267 6.88 9.69 -3.81
CA LEU A 267 6.06 10.28 -4.87
C LEU A 267 6.78 11.37 -5.69
N THR A 268 7.87 11.93 -5.18
CA THR A 268 8.58 13.08 -5.78
C THR A 268 9.97 12.74 -6.28
N THR A 269 10.55 11.63 -5.84
CA THR A 269 11.83 11.14 -6.35
C THR A 269 11.77 10.85 -7.83
N GLU A 270 12.80 11.26 -8.55
CA GLU A 270 12.99 10.87 -9.94
C GLU A 270 13.04 9.35 -10.06
N CYS A 271 12.14 8.80 -10.86
CA CYS A 271 12.02 7.37 -11.10
C CYS A 271 12.03 7.11 -12.61
N ALA A 272 12.84 6.15 -13.04
CA ALA A 272 12.81 5.63 -14.40
C ALA A 272 11.80 4.48 -14.48
N TRP A 273 10.89 4.55 -15.44
CA TRP A 273 9.90 3.52 -15.72
C TRP A 273 10.40 2.59 -16.83
N GLU A 274 9.96 1.33 -16.82
CA GLU A 274 10.30 0.33 -17.84
C GLU A 274 11.81 0.04 -17.97
N SER A 275 12.60 0.25 -16.91
CA SER A 275 14.05 0.06 -16.95
C SER A 275 14.46 -1.41 -17.00
N VAL A 276 15.52 -1.69 -17.76
CA VAL A 276 16.23 -2.99 -17.80
C VAL A 276 17.71 -2.67 -17.69
N MET A 277 18.40 -3.33 -16.75
CA MET A 277 19.84 -3.16 -16.51
C MET A 277 20.61 -4.42 -16.93
#